data_AF-A0A840QJH0-F1
#
_entry.id   AF-A0A840QJH0-F1
#
_cell.length_a   1.000
_cell.length_b   1.000
_cell.length_c   1.000
_cell.angle_alpha   90.00
_cell.angle_beta   90.00
_cell.angle_gamma   90.00
#
_symmetry.space_group_name_H-M   'P 1'
#
loop_
_entity.id
_entity.type
_entity.pdbx_description
1 polymer ?
#
loop_
_entity_poly.entity_id
_entity_poly.type
_entity_poly.pdbx_seq_one_letter_code
_entity_poly.pdbx_strand_id
1 'polypeptide(L)'
;MAGKRRALLIATDTYSDPTFCQLRAPRADADVLAAVLADPAIGGYEIDSLHNPAAHETNLAIEDLFAAARLDDLVLLYLSGHGVKDDFGQLHLVMTNSRHDRLNATAVSAQFVRNQMSNTRSRCIVVVLDCCFAGAFPPGSAHRAGESADVLAQLGGRGSAVMTSSSALEYSFEPGEAASSTVFGSARPSVFTGALVQGLRTGAADRNGDGLIDVDELYEFIYEEVEAAGKPQTPGLDSRFQGRLIVANSPTANELPAEVALAMRSTLPSVRRAIVGELSALLRSAKTTTAEAARSALGKLAQDENSDVAAAARAVLAPAPEKAVMPTISPGTAVVPDQAAQQNTRPSPPRPGDAPQVPTPEPPRMGVRRKVFIATAISAAAAVMAAAMTFLPDLTSAGRDSTAQQQTQQPTQPEQIPAGFVPPPVRPSPLPDTVYCQYPPDGKTSRIPVKPPASGPVSTKGTVRATVNTNVGGAIPLLLDRSLAPCTVNSFISLAKQGAFNGVRCAGGRVEWISCGQRSSPGYTLATESFPGLRYQRGYLVMDDLAFFGTTFAMHFGDSQLVPEYTVFGTISEEGLKFIDSLIPPGYDGQSDQLDSVIFTSVDIQD
;
A
#
# COMPACT_ATOMS: atom_id res chain seq x y z
N MET A 1 10.02 -30.98 -16.24
CA MET A 1 10.26 -31.27 -14.80
C MET A 1 9.54 -30.19 -14.02
N ALA A 2 9.18 -30.40 -12.75
CA ALA A 2 8.79 -29.26 -11.91
C ALA A 2 9.98 -28.29 -11.78
N GLY A 3 9.69 -26.99 -11.73
CA GLY A 3 10.70 -25.98 -11.44
C GLY A 3 11.20 -26.10 -10.01
N LYS A 4 12.45 -25.69 -9.78
CA LYS A 4 13.01 -25.59 -8.43
C LYS A 4 12.54 -24.31 -7.74
N ARG A 5 12.57 -24.32 -6.41
CA ARG A 5 12.47 -23.12 -5.58
C ARG A 5 13.86 -22.79 -5.05
N ARG A 6 14.32 -21.56 -5.21
CA ARG A 6 15.66 -21.08 -4.83
C ARG A 6 15.54 -19.79 -4.05
N ALA A 7 16.23 -19.65 -2.92
CA ALA A 7 16.25 -18.42 -2.16
C ALA A 7 17.68 -18.01 -1.78
N LEU A 8 17.99 -16.72 -1.94
CA LEU A 8 19.19 -16.10 -1.38
C LEU A 8 18.78 -15.12 -0.28
N LEU A 9 19.29 -15.32 0.93
CA LEU A 9 19.01 -14.51 2.10
C LEU A 9 20.28 -13.75 2.51
N ILE A 10 20.27 -12.43 2.35
CA ILE A 10 21.40 -11.55 2.67
C ILE A 10 21.03 -10.67 3.86
N ALA A 11 21.80 -10.77 4.94
CA ALA A 11 21.64 -9.98 6.15
C ALA A 11 22.92 -9.21 6.48
N THR A 12 22.84 -7.87 6.52
CA THR A 12 23.93 -7.01 6.99
C THR A 12 23.49 -6.28 8.25
N ASP A 13 24.16 -6.58 9.37
CA ASP A 13 24.00 -5.89 10.65
C ASP A 13 25.24 -5.12 11.10
N THR A 14 26.42 -5.47 10.58
CA THR A 14 27.73 -4.93 10.99
C THR A 14 28.37 -4.19 9.83
N TYR A 15 28.78 -2.93 10.07
CA TYR A 15 29.25 -1.99 9.04
C TYR A 15 30.60 -1.37 9.42
N SER A 16 31.53 -1.31 8.46
CA SER A 16 32.89 -0.79 8.65
C SER A 16 32.99 0.73 8.62
N ASP A 17 32.09 1.41 7.90
CA ASP A 17 32.01 2.88 7.87
C ASP A 17 31.15 3.38 9.04
N PRO A 18 31.70 4.15 10.00
CA PRO A 18 31.00 4.55 11.22
C PRO A 18 29.83 5.53 11.01
N THR A 19 29.56 5.99 9.78
CA THR A 19 28.28 6.67 9.48
C THR A 19 27.08 5.74 9.61
N PHE A 20 27.28 4.43 9.38
CA PHE A 20 26.20 3.45 9.37
C PHE A 20 26.03 2.79 10.76
N CYS A 21 24.87 3.04 11.37
CA CYS A 21 24.50 2.41 12.64
C CYS A 21 24.48 0.89 12.54
N GLN A 22 25.08 0.19 13.51
CA GLN A 22 25.00 -1.27 13.58
C GLN A 22 23.57 -1.70 13.94
N LEU A 23 23.09 -2.80 13.37
CA LEU A 23 21.73 -3.33 13.57
C LEU A 23 21.74 -4.57 14.48
N ARG A 24 20.56 -5.11 14.80
CA ARG A 24 20.41 -6.32 15.64
C ARG A 24 19.48 -7.39 15.05
N ALA A 25 18.46 -6.98 14.31
CA ALA A 25 17.44 -7.86 13.76
C ALA A 25 17.87 -8.66 12.50
N PRO A 26 18.56 -8.07 11.48
CA PRO A 26 18.71 -8.68 10.15
C PRO A 26 19.18 -10.13 10.12
N ARG A 27 20.13 -10.51 10.99
CA ARG A 27 20.60 -11.90 11.10
C ARG A 27 19.52 -12.82 11.63
N ALA A 28 18.86 -12.46 12.74
CA ALA A 28 17.81 -13.28 13.35
C ALA A 28 16.60 -13.41 12.42
N ASP A 29 16.27 -12.34 11.71
CA ASP A 29 15.23 -12.34 10.66
C ASP A 29 15.55 -13.33 9.54
N ALA A 30 16.78 -13.27 8.99
CA ALA A 30 17.23 -14.20 7.96
C ALA A 30 17.31 -15.65 8.47
N ASP A 31 17.89 -15.90 9.65
CA ASP A 31 18.01 -17.24 10.25
C ASP A 31 16.62 -17.89 10.48
N VAL A 32 15.63 -17.10 10.91
CA VAL A 32 14.26 -17.59 11.18
C VAL A 32 13.45 -17.75 9.89
N LEU A 33 13.62 -16.86 8.90
CA LEU A 33 12.98 -16.97 7.58
C LEU A 33 13.54 -18.17 6.78
N ALA A 34 14.85 -18.37 6.81
CA ALA A 34 15.53 -19.50 6.18
C ALA A 34 14.90 -20.83 6.61
N ALA A 35 14.64 -21.01 7.91
CA ALA A 35 14.04 -22.21 8.45
C ALA A 35 12.63 -22.51 7.91
N VAL A 36 11.81 -21.47 7.63
CA VAL A 36 10.45 -21.64 7.10
C VAL A 36 10.45 -21.84 5.59
N LEU A 37 11.34 -21.16 4.86
CA LEU A 37 11.50 -21.35 3.42
C LEU A 37 12.13 -22.71 3.08
N ALA A 38 13.05 -23.23 3.91
CA ALA A 38 13.66 -24.54 3.73
C ALA A 38 12.69 -25.72 3.98
N ASP A 39 11.65 -25.53 4.80
CA ASP A 39 10.73 -26.61 5.17
C ASP A 39 9.99 -27.15 3.92
N PRO A 40 10.14 -28.44 3.56
CA PRO A 40 9.49 -29.03 2.39
C PRO A 40 7.95 -29.02 2.43
N ALA A 41 7.35 -28.91 3.61
CA ALA A 41 5.90 -28.80 3.77
C ALA A 41 5.37 -27.38 3.54
N ILE A 42 6.23 -26.35 3.65
CA ILE A 42 5.86 -24.93 3.54
C ILE A 42 6.52 -24.32 2.29
N GLY A 43 7.80 -23.95 2.39
CA GLY A 43 8.53 -23.29 1.32
C GLY A 43 9.15 -24.26 0.29
N GLY A 44 9.86 -25.29 0.75
CA GLY A 44 10.59 -26.23 -0.11
C GLY A 44 11.69 -25.59 -0.97
N TYR A 45 12.32 -24.51 -0.51
CA TYR A 45 13.38 -23.79 -1.22
C TYR A 45 14.79 -24.39 -0.96
N GLU A 46 15.61 -24.39 -2.00
CA GLU A 46 17.08 -24.46 -1.86
C GLU A 46 17.55 -23.09 -1.34
N ILE A 47 18.08 -23.04 -0.11
CA ILE A 47 18.51 -21.80 0.56
C ILE A 47 20.03 -21.62 0.47
N ASP A 48 20.47 -20.46 0.01
CA ASP A 48 21.79 -19.89 0.27
C ASP A 48 21.63 -18.67 1.19
N SER A 49 22.52 -18.51 2.18
CA SER A 49 22.48 -17.39 3.15
C SER A 49 23.85 -16.73 3.33
N LEU A 50 23.89 -15.40 3.34
CA LEU A 50 25.08 -14.59 3.59
C LEU A 50 24.86 -13.62 4.76
N HIS A 51 25.78 -13.63 5.73
CA HIS A 51 25.77 -12.73 6.88
C HIS A 51 26.98 -11.79 6.82
N ASN A 52 26.73 -10.48 6.86
CA ASN A 52 27.73 -9.41 6.69
C ASN A 52 28.70 -9.60 5.49
N PRO A 53 28.22 -9.93 4.27
CA PRO A 53 29.10 -10.03 3.10
C PRO A 53 29.70 -8.67 2.70
N ALA A 54 30.81 -8.71 1.98
CA ALA A 54 31.32 -7.58 1.21
C ALA A 54 30.55 -7.42 -0.11
N ALA A 55 30.38 -6.21 -0.61
CA ALA A 55 29.50 -5.93 -1.75
C ALA A 55 29.86 -6.71 -3.04
N HIS A 56 31.12 -7.11 -3.27
CA HIS A 56 31.46 -7.95 -4.42
C HIS A 56 30.95 -9.39 -4.25
N GLU A 57 30.90 -9.90 -3.03
CA GLU A 57 30.42 -11.24 -2.70
C GLU A 57 28.89 -11.27 -2.84
N THR A 58 28.21 -10.22 -2.34
CA THR A 58 26.78 -10.01 -2.53
C THR A 58 26.40 -9.90 -4.01
N ASN A 59 27.14 -9.10 -4.79
CA ASN A 59 26.88 -8.95 -6.23
C ASN A 59 27.05 -10.30 -6.97
N LEU A 60 28.10 -11.06 -6.65
CA LEU A 60 28.34 -12.37 -7.26
C LEU A 60 27.21 -13.37 -6.91
N ALA A 61 26.84 -13.48 -5.64
CA ALA A 61 25.78 -14.41 -5.21
C ALA A 61 24.41 -14.06 -5.82
N ILE A 62 24.09 -12.77 -5.97
CA ILE A 62 22.87 -12.32 -6.66
C ILE A 62 22.92 -12.67 -8.15
N GLU A 63 24.06 -12.50 -8.82
CA GLU A 63 24.22 -12.90 -10.23
C GLU A 63 24.12 -14.43 -10.42
N ASP A 64 24.79 -15.22 -9.57
CA ASP A 64 24.72 -16.69 -9.59
C ASP A 64 23.29 -17.21 -9.36
N LEU A 65 22.55 -16.66 -8.39
CA LEU A 65 21.15 -16.99 -8.13
C LEU A 65 20.28 -16.81 -9.39
N PHE A 66 20.38 -15.63 -10.01
CA PHE A 66 19.55 -15.28 -11.17
C PHE A 66 20.01 -15.98 -12.46
N ALA A 67 21.31 -16.28 -12.61
CA ALA A 67 21.85 -17.01 -13.75
C ALA A 67 21.56 -18.52 -13.69
N ALA A 68 21.55 -19.12 -12.49
CA ALA A 68 21.28 -20.54 -12.27
C ALA A 68 19.79 -20.93 -12.37
N ALA A 69 18.89 -19.94 -12.42
CA ALA A 69 17.44 -20.13 -12.49
C ALA A 69 16.94 -20.49 -13.90
N ARG A 70 16.04 -21.48 -13.96
CA ARG A 70 15.36 -21.94 -15.18
C ARG A 70 14.02 -21.24 -15.36
N LEU A 71 13.38 -21.45 -16.51
CA LEU A 71 12.10 -20.81 -16.87
C LEU A 71 11.00 -21.06 -15.84
N ASP A 72 10.92 -22.29 -15.35
CA ASP A 72 9.89 -22.75 -14.41
C ASP A 72 10.32 -22.56 -12.93
N ASP A 73 11.57 -22.16 -12.65
CA ASP A 73 12.09 -22.03 -11.29
C ASP A 73 11.53 -20.76 -10.61
N LEU A 74 11.15 -20.87 -9.33
CA LEU A 74 10.78 -19.75 -8.47
C LEU A 74 12.04 -19.23 -7.74
N VAL A 75 12.34 -17.95 -7.93
CA VAL A 75 13.51 -17.28 -7.32
C VAL A 75 13.04 -16.30 -6.25
N LEU A 76 13.56 -16.44 -5.03
CA LEU A 76 13.35 -15.50 -3.93
C LEU A 76 14.68 -14.80 -3.57
N LEU A 77 14.67 -13.48 -3.44
CA LEU A 77 15.80 -12.71 -2.95
C LEU A 77 15.35 -11.90 -1.74
N TYR A 78 15.88 -12.24 -0.56
CA TYR A 78 15.64 -11.52 0.69
C TYR A 78 16.88 -10.71 1.06
N LEU A 79 16.68 -9.43 1.34
CA LEU A 79 17.72 -8.47 1.67
C LEU A 79 17.31 -7.72 2.95
N SER A 80 18.17 -7.73 3.97
CA SER A 80 17.96 -6.97 5.21
C SER A 80 19.23 -6.22 5.65
N GLY A 81 19.04 -4.98 6.09
CA GLY A 81 20.13 -4.04 6.39
C GLY A 81 19.73 -2.57 6.12
N HIS A 82 20.71 -1.70 5.87
CA HIS A 82 20.44 -0.32 5.43
C HIS A 82 20.25 -0.20 3.92
N GLY A 83 19.25 0.57 3.50
CA GLY A 83 19.12 1.10 2.15
C GLY A 83 19.37 2.61 2.16
N VAL A 84 20.27 3.10 1.29
CA VAL A 84 20.63 4.52 1.20
C VAL A 84 20.51 4.97 -0.24
N LYS A 85 19.92 6.15 -0.47
CA LYS A 85 19.87 6.77 -1.80
C LYS A 85 21.07 7.69 -2.00
N ASP A 86 21.65 7.69 -3.20
CA ASP A 86 22.68 8.66 -3.57
C ASP A 86 22.07 10.02 -4.02
N ASP A 87 22.94 10.98 -4.36
CA ASP A 87 22.54 12.33 -4.80
C ASP A 87 21.65 12.33 -6.07
N PHE A 88 21.60 11.21 -6.81
CA PHE A 88 20.76 11.00 -8.00
C PHE A 88 19.51 10.17 -7.69
N GLY A 89 19.21 9.97 -6.40
CA GLY A 89 18.06 9.19 -5.91
C GLY A 89 18.21 7.67 -6.09
N GLN A 90 19.34 7.17 -6.60
CA GLN A 90 19.50 5.74 -6.85
C GLN A 90 19.67 5.00 -5.52
N LEU A 91 18.86 3.97 -5.30
CA LEU A 91 18.93 3.12 -4.12
C LEU A 91 20.17 2.22 -4.17
N HIS A 92 20.93 2.22 -3.08
CA HIS A 92 22.04 1.30 -2.81
C HIS A 92 21.81 0.59 -1.49
N LEU A 93 22.01 -0.73 -1.47
CA LEU A 93 21.92 -1.56 -0.27
C LEU A 93 23.32 -1.70 0.33
N VAL A 94 23.44 -1.32 1.60
CA VAL A 94 24.71 -1.18 2.30
C VAL A 94 25.19 -2.54 2.79
N MET A 95 26.46 -2.83 2.54
CA MET A 95 27.16 -4.08 2.85
C MET A 95 28.28 -3.80 3.86
N THR A 96 28.92 -4.83 4.42
CA THR A 96 29.83 -4.64 5.56
C THR A 96 31.02 -3.72 5.26
N ASN A 97 31.47 -3.69 3.99
CA ASN A 97 32.57 -2.87 3.50
C ASN A 97 32.14 -1.61 2.74
N SER A 98 30.85 -1.27 2.73
CA SER A 98 30.33 -0.07 2.06
C SER A 98 30.83 1.22 2.72
N ARG A 99 31.00 2.26 1.92
CA ARG A 99 31.35 3.62 2.34
C ARG A 99 30.28 4.62 1.91
N HIS A 100 29.86 5.51 2.80
CA HIS A 100 28.89 6.57 2.48
C HIS A 100 29.38 7.47 1.35
N ASP A 101 30.67 7.79 1.32
CA ASP A 101 31.25 8.66 0.29
C ASP A 101 31.50 7.95 -1.05
N ARG A 102 31.32 6.62 -1.15
CA ARG A 102 31.59 5.81 -2.36
C ARG A 102 30.56 4.68 -2.57
N LEU A 103 29.28 4.92 -2.30
CA LEU A 103 28.20 3.93 -2.47
C LEU A 103 28.26 3.19 -3.82
N ASN A 104 28.30 3.93 -4.93
CA ASN A 104 28.36 3.40 -6.30
C ASN A 104 29.51 2.40 -6.59
N ALA A 105 30.54 2.32 -5.76
CA ALA A 105 31.67 1.38 -5.91
C ALA A 105 31.81 0.38 -4.74
N THR A 106 31.00 0.51 -3.68
CA THR A 106 31.17 -0.25 -2.42
C THR A 106 29.87 -0.79 -1.82
N ALA A 107 28.72 -0.48 -2.41
CA ALA A 107 27.39 -0.97 -2.04
C ALA A 107 26.73 -1.70 -3.23
N VAL A 108 25.56 -2.32 -3.00
CA VAL A 108 24.82 -3.05 -4.05
C VAL A 108 23.69 -2.16 -4.58
N SER A 109 23.82 -1.66 -5.82
CA SER A 109 22.79 -0.82 -6.42
C SER A 109 21.52 -1.62 -6.75
N ALA A 110 20.34 -1.04 -6.45
CA ALA A 110 19.06 -1.57 -6.88
C ALA A 110 18.95 -1.72 -8.41
N GLN A 111 19.64 -0.85 -9.17
CA GLN A 111 19.71 -0.95 -10.63
C GLN A 111 20.51 -2.19 -11.09
N PHE A 112 21.50 -2.66 -10.31
CA PHE A 112 22.16 -3.95 -10.57
C PHE A 112 21.19 -5.11 -10.33
N VAL A 113 20.47 -5.11 -9.20
CA VAL A 113 19.48 -6.15 -8.87
C VAL A 113 18.38 -6.23 -9.94
N ARG A 114 17.81 -5.08 -10.37
CA ARG A 114 16.80 -5.05 -11.45
C ARG A 114 17.37 -5.56 -12.79
N ASN A 115 18.66 -5.34 -13.08
CA ASN A 115 19.29 -5.91 -14.28
C ASN A 115 19.31 -7.44 -14.20
N GLN A 116 19.71 -8.04 -13.07
CA GLN A 116 19.72 -9.50 -12.93
C GLN A 116 18.29 -10.10 -12.96
N MET A 117 17.31 -9.45 -12.33
CA MET A 117 15.89 -9.80 -12.46
C MET A 117 15.37 -9.71 -13.90
N SER A 118 15.88 -8.77 -14.70
CA SER A 118 15.50 -8.65 -16.12
C SER A 118 16.14 -9.75 -16.98
N ASN A 119 17.41 -10.04 -16.72
CA ASN A 119 18.26 -10.98 -17.44
C ASN A 119 17.95 -12.45 -17.15
N THR A 120 17.42 -12.78 -15.97
CA THR A 120 17.12 -14.18 -15.63
C THR A 120 16.09 -14.81 -16.59
N ARG A 121 16.17 -16.14 -16.71
CA ARG A 121 15.25 -16.94 -17.51
C ARG A 121 13.94 -17.23 -16.80
N SER A 122 13.93 -17.21 -15.46
CA SER A 122 12.69 -17.28 -14.68
C SER A 122 11.84 -16.04 -14.94
N ARG A 123 10.51 -16.21 -14.87
CA ARG A 123 9.54 -15.10 -14.77
C ARG A 123 8.66 -15.24 -13.53
N CYS A 124 9.18 -15.93 -12.51
CA CYS A 124 8.59 -16.19 -11.21
C CYS A 124 9.59 -15.70 -10.15
N ILE A 125 9.64 -14.39 -9.91
CA ILE A 125 10.62 -13.75 -9.02
C ILE A 125 9.89 -13.08 -7.85
N VAL A 126 10.37 -13.30 -6.63
CA VAL A 126 9.95 -12.58 -5.42
C VAL A 126 11.17 -11.88 -4.84
N VAL A 127 11.09 -10.56 -4.63
CA VAL A 127 12.12 -9.80 -3.91
C VAL A 127 11.51 -9.25 -2.63
N VAL A 128 12.21 -9.41 -1.51
CA VAL A 128 11.77 -8.95 -0.19
C VAL A 128 12.87 -8.07 0.40
N LEU A 129 12.56 -6.80 0.63
CA LEU A 129 13.50 -5.83 1.19
C LEU A 129 13.06 -5.45 2.60
N ASP A 130 13.67 -6.08 3.60
CA ASP A 130 13.53 -5.66 4.99
C ASP A 130 14.65 -4.69 5.37
N CYS A 131 14.64 -3.53 4.71
CA CYS A 131 15.66 -2.52 4.83
C CYS A 131 15.11 -1.21 5.41
N CYS A 132 15.87 -0.60 6.31
CA CYS A 132 15.65 0.79 6.71
C CYS A 132 16.08 1.70 5.56
N PHE A 133 15.12 2.37 4.91
CA PHE A 133 15.39 3.34 3.83
C PHE A 133 15.62 4.76 4.35
N ALA A 134 15.12 5.05 5.56
CA ALA A 134 15.26 6.32 6.26
C ALA A 134 16.71 6.57 6.71
N GLY A 135 17.55 7.01 5.78
CA GLY A 135 18.79 7.75 6.00
C GLY A 135 19.72 7.21 7.09
N ALA A 136 20.64 6.30 6.75
CA ALA A 136 21.64 5.75 7.66
C ALA A 136 22.74 6.79 8.03
N PHE A 137 22.35 7.78 8.84
CA PHE A 137 23.13 8.95 9.25
C PHE A 137 22.91 9.29 10.74
N PRO A 138 23.79 10.09 11.38
CA PRO A 138 23.64 10.50 12.77
C PRO A 138 22.40 11.38 13.07
N PRO A 139 21.96 11.47 14.34
CA PRO A 139 20.81 12.29 14.71
C PRO A 139 20.95 13.77 14.31
N GLY A 140 20.02 14.25 13.48
CA GLY A 140 19.94 15.66 13.06
C GLY A 140 19.70 15.89 11.55
N SER A 141 19.97 14.90 10.69
CA SER A 141 19.73 15.00 9.24
C SER A 141 18.30 14.59 8.86
N ALA A 142 17.46 15.58 8.50
CA ALA A 142 16.08 15.34 8.07
C ALA A 142 15.98 14.54 6.76
N HIS A 143 15.11 13.53 6.74
CA HIS A 143 14.79 12.69 5.57
C HIS A 143 13.28 12.83 5.23
N ARG A 144 12.86 12.31 4.06
CA ARG A 144 11.55 12.60 3.45
C ARG A 144 10.75 11.31 3.22
N ALA A 145 9.45 11.33 3.48
CA ALA A 145 8.56 10.26 3.05
C ALA A 145 8.45 10.13 1.51
N GLY A 146 7.89 9.01 1.07
CA GLY A 146 7.82 8.59 -0.35
C GLY A 146 8.78 7.45 -0.72
N GLU A 147 9.55 6.94 0.25
CA GLU A 147 10.66 6.01 -0.04
C GLU A 147 10.20 4.67 -0.63
N SER A 148 9.14 4.05 -0.11
CA SER A 148 8.60 2.76 -0.61
C SER A 148 8.29 2.79 -2.11
N ALA A 149 7.55 3.82 -2.57
CA ALA A 149 7.08 3.89 -3.95
C ALA A 149 8.23 4.07 -4.96
N ASP A 150 9.28 4.79 -4.56
CA ASP A 150 10.49 4.98 -5.36
C ASP A 150 11.37 3.70 -5.36
N VAL A 151 11.55 3.04 -4.21
CA VAL A 151 12.21 1.72 -4.13
C VAL A 151 11.52 0.68 -5.04
N LEU A 152 10.18 0.62 -4.99
CA LEU A 152 9.37 -0.22 -5.85
C LEU A 152 9.47 0.16 -7.34
N ALA A 153 9.50 1.45 -7.67
CA ALA A 153 9.71 1.92 -9.05
C ALA A 153 11.10 1.56 -9.59
N GLN A 154 12.14 1.55 -8.72
CA GLN A 154 13.52 1.22 -9.09
C GLN A 154 13.78 -0.29 -9.24
N LEU A 155 12.93 -1.17 -8.70
CA LEU A 155 13.09 -2.64 -8.75
C LEU A 155 11.98 -3.40 -9.51
N GLY A 156 10.78 -2.83 -9.65
CA GLY A 156 9.62 -3.47 -10.27
C GLY A 156 9.83 -3.88 -11.73
N GLY A 157 9.57 -5.14 -12.06
CA GLY A 157 9.81 -5.75 -13.38
C GLY A 157 8.74 -6.76 -13.81
N ARG A 158 8.70 -7.12 -15.10
CA ARG A 158 7.73 -8.12 -15.61
C ARG A 158 8.11 -9.53 -15.11
N GLY A 159 7.16 -10.22 -14.50
CA GLY A 159 7.41 -11.55 -13.91
C GLY A 159 8.12 -11.48 -12.55
N SER A 160 8.01 -10.34 -11.85
CA SER A 160 8.43 -10.21 -10.46
C SER A 160 7.32 -9.62 -9.60
N ALA A 161 7.35 -9.96 -8.32
CA ALA A 161 6.75 -9.16 -7.27
C ALA A 161 7.86 -8.67 -6.31
N VAL A 162 7.78 -7.41 -5.90
CA VAL A 162 8.73 -6.79 -4.96
C VAL A 162 7.96 -6.32 -3.74
N MET A 163 8.30 -6.84 -2.56
CA MET A 163 7.77 -6.41 -1.27
C MET A 163 8.83 -5.61 -0.50
N THR A 164 8.41 -4.53 0.16
CA THR A 164 9.28 -3.67 0.98
C THR A 164 8.72 -3.54 2.39
N SER A 165 9.59 -3.63 3.40
CA SER A 165 9.17 -3.47 4.80
C SER A 165 8.93 -2.01 5.18
N SER A 166 9.70 -1.08 4.61
CA SER A 166 9.42 0.36 4.64
C SER A 166 9.22 0.94 6.04
N SER A 167 10.24 0.79 6.88
CA SER A 167 10.32 1.40 8.20
C SER A 167 10.73 2.87 8.14
N ALA A 168 9.94 3.73 8.80
CA ALA A 168 10.38 5.06 9.18
C ALA A 168 10.93 5.00 10.61
N LEU A 169 12.26 4.97 10.73
CA LEU A 169 13.04 5.06 11.99
C LEU A 169 12.86 3.90 13.01
N GLU A 170 13.73 2.89 12.94
CA GLU A 170 14.14 2.15 14.15
C GLU A 170 15.41 2.78 14.75
N TYR A 171 15.24 3.91 15.45
CA TYR A 171 16.28 4.39 16.37
C TYR A 171 16.48 3.36 17.48
N SER A 172 17.66 2.73 17.54
CA SER A 172 18.02 1.75 18.57
C SER A 172 18.31 2.40 19.93
N PHE A 173 17.26 2.95 20.55
CA PHE A 173 17.22 3.38 21.95
C PHE A 173 15.92 2.87 22.59
N GLU A 174 16.01 1.74 23.30
CA GLU A 174 15.05 1.43 24.37
C GLU A 174 15.30 2.45 25.50
N PRO A 175 14.36 3.36 25.83
CA PRO A 175 14.64 4.44 26.78
C PRO A 175 14.49 3.94 28.24
N GLY A 176 15.48 3.18 28.69
CA GLY A 176 15.62 2.81 30.10
C GLY A 176 15.50 1.33 30.40
N GLU A 177 16.58 0.58 30.15
CA GLU A 177 17.26 -0.03 31.29
C GLU A 177 18.79 0.01 31.09
N ALA A 178 19.54 -0.18 32.17
CA ALA A 178 20.99 0.01 32.16
C ALA A 178 21.73 -1.10 31.39
N ALA A 179 22.98 -0.84 31.01
CA ALA A 179 23.85 -1.82 30.37
C ALA A 179 24.12 -3.03 31.30
N SER A 180 23.28 -4.07 31.18
CA SER A 180 23.46 -5.35 31.85
C SER A 180 24.08 -6.37 30.91
N SER A 181 25.39 -6.55 31.03
CA SER A 181 26.12 -7.59 30.30
C SER A 181 25.97 -8.96 30.97
N THR A 182 24.85 -9.66 30.77
CA THR A 182 24.73 -11.12 30.97
C THR A 182 23.41 -11.70 30.44
N VAL A 183 23.38 -13.04 30.31
CA VAL A 183 22.26 -13.92 29.93
C VAL A 183 21.97 -13.99 28.41
N PHE A 184 21.78 -15.22 27.94
CA PHE A 184 21.36 -15.54 26.57
C PHE A 184 19.91 -15.09 26.36
N GLY A 185 19.69 -14.12 25.50
CA GLY A 185 18.36 -13.71 25.03
C GLY A 185 18.38 -13.52 23.51
N SER A 186 17.42 -14.13 22.81
CA SER A 186 17.28 -14.00 21.36
C SER A 186 17.02 -12.56 20.95
N ALA A 187 17.74 -12.06 19.94
CA ALA A 187 17.32 -10.85 19.23
C ALA A 187 15.88 -11.04 18.74
N ARG A 188 15.00 -10.06 19.01
CA ARG A 188 13.62 -10.09 18.52
C ARG A 188 13.65 -9.83 16.99
N PRO A 189 12.91 -10.61 16.18
CA PRO A 189 12.71 -10.31 14.77
C PRO A 189 12.16 -8.90 14.55
N SER A 190 12.36 -8.36 13.34
CA SER A 190 11.64 -7.19 12.86
C SER A 190 10.12 -7.48 12.84
N VAL A 191 9.28 -6.44 12.88
CA VAL A 191 7.82 -6.67 12.85
C VAL A 191 7.37 -7.20 11.49
N PHE A 192 7.96 -6.69 10.40
CA PHE A 192 7.67 -7.15 9.04
C PHE A 192 8.13 -8.59 8.78
N THR A 193 9.39 -8.95 9.11
CA THR A 193 9.86 -10.33 8.91
C THR A 193 9.24 -11.28 9.95
N GLY A 194 8.90 -10.80 11.15
CA GLY A 194 8.06 -11.50 12.11
C GLY A 194 6.70 -11.88 11.53
N ALA A 195 5.97 -10.93 10.93
CA ALA A 195 4.69 -11.16 10.27
C ALA A 195 4.83 -12.11 9.05
N LEU A 196 5.84 -11.91 8.20
CA LEU A 196 6.17 -12.79 7.08
C LEU A 196 6.38 -14.25 7.53
N VAL A 197 7.21 -14.44 8.57
CA VAL A 197 7.47 -15.75 9.18
C VAL A 197 6.18 -16.32 9.80
N GLN A 198 5.38 -15.51 10.49
CA GLN A 198 4.13 -15.95 11.13
C GLN A 198 3.11 -16.43 10.09
N GLY A 199 2.85 -15.65 9.04
CA GLY A 199 1.89 -15.99 7.99
C GLY A 199 2.24 -17.29 7.27
N LEU A 200 3.53 -17.46 6.93
CA LEU A 200 4.05 -18.68 6.31
C LEU A 200 4.04 -19.89 7.27
N ARG A 201 4.51 -19.73 8.51
CA ARG A 201 4.65 -20.83 9.49
C ARG A 201 3.32 -21.31 10.06
N THR A 202 2.31 -20.45 10.15
CA THR A 202 0.99 -20.79 10.69
C THR A 202 -0.03 -21.11 9.61
N GLY A 203 0.20 -20.71 8.37
CA GLY A 203 -0.79 -20.78 7.30
C GLY A 203 -1.87 -19.70 7.39
N ALA A 204 -1.74 -18.71 8.30
CA ALA A 204 -2.70 -17.61 8.43
C ALA A 204 -2.72 -16.68 7.21
N ALA A 205 -1.67 -16.71 6.38
CA ALA A 205 -1.62 -16.01 5.09
C ALA A 205 -2.40 -16.72 3.96
N ASP A 206 -2.93 -17.94 4.15
CA ASP A 206 -3.82 -18.61 3.19
C ASP A 206 -5.26 -18.08 3.37
N ARG A 207 -5.48 -16.83 2.96
CA ARG A 207 -6.76 -16.11 3.14
C ARG A 207 -7.90 -16.84 2.44
N ASN A 208 -7.67 -17.25 1.18
CA ASN A 208 -8.68 -17.93 0.38
C ASN A 208 -8.92 -19.39 0.84
N GLY A 209 -7.89 -20.08 1.36
CA GLY A 209 -7.97 -21.47 1.83
C GLY A 209 -7.97 -22.50 0.71
N ASP A 210 -7.05 -22.43 -0.25
CA ASP A 210 -6.71 -23.57 -1.13
C ASP A 210 -5.46 -24.34 -0.71
N GLY A 211 -4.77 -23.89 0.34
CA GLY A 211 -3.52 -24.48 0.77
C GLY A 211 -2.29 -23.91 0.06
N LEU A 212 -2.44 -22.85 -0.74
CA LEU A 212 -1.34 -22.17 -1.42
C LEU A 212 -1.34 -20.70 -1.00
N ILE A 213 -0.22 -20.23 -0.48
CA ILE A 213 0.01 -18.83 -0.12
C ILE A 213 0.66 -18.14 -1.32
N ASP A 214 -0.05 -17.23 -1.97
CA ASP A 214 0.52 -16.37 -3.02
C ASP A 214 1.09 -15.05 -2.45
N VAL A 215 1.77 -14.27 -3.30
CA VAL A 215 2.40 -13.00 -2.86
C VAL A 215 1.37 -11.96 -2.41
N ASP A 216 0.21 -11.90 -3.07
CA ASP A 216 -0.79 -10.86 -2.81
C ASP A 216 -1.48 -11.16 -1.46
N GLU A 217 -1.85 -12.42 -1.20
CA GLU A 217 -2.39 -12.86 0.10
C GLU A 217 -1.37 -12.75 1.25
N LEU A 218 -0.10 -13.04 0.97
CA LEU A 218 1.00 -12.90 1.93
C LEU A 218 1.26 -11.44 2.27
N TYR A 219 1.18 -10.54 1.28
CA TYR A 219 1.28 -9.11 1.49
C TYR A 219 0.09 -8.57 2.32
N GLU A 220 -1.15 -8.98 1.99
CA GLU A 220 -2.34 -8.62 2.79
C GLU A 220 -2.20 -9.09 4.25
N PHE A 221 -1.64 -10.27 4.50
CA PHE A 221 -1.31 -10.74 5.85
C PHE A 221 -0.26 -9.88 6.56
N ILE A 222 0.85 -9.58 5.89
CA ILE A 222 1.92 -8.77 6.48
C ILE A 222 1.46 -7.34 6.75
N TYR A 223 0.64 -6.76 5.86
CA TYR A 223 0.11 -5.41 6.01
C TYR A 223 -0.82 -5.30 7.23
N GLU A 224 -1.79 -6.21 7.39
CA GLU A 224 -2.69 -6.24 8.56
C GLU A 224 -1.92 -6.40 9.88
N GLU A 225 -0.98 -7.34 9.97
CA GLU A 225 -0.19 -7.56 11.20
C GLU A 225 0.72 -6.37 11.54
N VAL A 226 1.30 -5.70 10.54
CA VAL A 226 2.16 -4.52 10.74
C VAL A 226 1.34 -3.29 11.18
N GLU A 227 0.14 -3.07 10.61
CA GLU A 227 -0.78 -2.03 11.11
C GLU A 227 -1.27 -2.35 12.53
N ALA A 228 -1.66 -3.60 12.81
CA ALA A 228 -2.12 -4.03 14.13
C ALA A 228 -1.02 -3.92 15.21
N ALA A 229 0.26 -4.05 14.84
CA ALA A 229 1.39 -3.80 15.72
C ALA A 229 1.64 -2.32 16.05
N GLY A 230 0.92 -1.38 15.42
CA GLY A 230 0.93 0.05 15.74
C GLY A 230 2.24 0.79 15.47
N LYS A 231 3.16 0.20 14.69
CA LYS A 231 4.47 0.82 14.36
C LYS A 231 4.38 1.81 13.19
N PRO A 232 5.32 2.77 13.08
CA PRO A 232 5.48 3.65 11.91
C PRO A 232 6.15 2.91 10.74
N GLN A 233 5.46 1.89 10.23
CA GLN A 233 5.92 1.03 9.15
C GLN A 233 4.76 0.83 8.16
N THR A 234 5.00 1.08 6.88
CA THR A 234 3.96 0.98 5.84
C THR A 234 4.49 0.10 4.70
N PRO A 235 4.25 -1.23 4.78
CA PRO A 235 4.71 -2.18 3.78
C PRO A 235 4.25 -1.80 2.37
N GLY A 236 5.04 -2.14 1.36
CA GLY A 236 4.74 -1.87 -0.04
C GLY A 236 4.86 -3.10 -0.92
N LEU A 237 4.08 -3.15 -2.00
CA LEU A 237 4.10 -4.20 -3.02
C LEU A 237 4.04 -3.61 -4.43
N ASP A 238 4.93 -4.05 -5.31
CA ASP A 238 4.79 -3.94 -6.77
C ASP A 238 4.71 -5.36 -7.35
N SER A 239 3.50 -5.80 -7.68
CA SER A 239 3.22 -7.10 -8.29
C SER A 239 2.99 -6.94 -9.79
N ARG A 240 3.87 -7.50 -10.62
CA ARG A 240 3.84 -7.41 -12.09
C ARG A 240 3.96 -8.78 -12.77
N PHE A 241 3.37 -9.77 -12.12
CA PHE A 241 3.17 -11.13 -12.62
C PHE A 241 1.84 -11.27 -13.40
N GLN A 242 1.55 -12.43 -14.00
CA GLN A 242 0.26 -12.71 -14.64
C GLN A 242 -0.32 -14.03 -14.08
N GLY A 243 -1.37 -13.92 -13.27
CA GLY A 243 -1.90 -15.02 -12.45
C GLY A 243 -1.45 -14.89 -10.99
N ARG A 244 -1.58 -15.97 -10.20
CA ARG A 244 -1.07 -16.05 -8.82
C ARG A 244 0.40 -16.48 -8.81
N LEU A 245 1.25 -15.78 -8.04
CA LEU A 245 2.65 -16.18 -7.82
C LEU A 245 2.75 -16.87 -6.46
N ILE A 246 2.76 -18.20 -6.43
CA ILE A 246 2.71 -18.98 -5.18
C ILE A 246 4.06 -18.97 -4.46
N VAL A 247 4.11 -18.37 -3.26
CA VAL A 247 5.31 -18.30 -2.41
C VAL A 247 5.49 -19.58 -1.60
N ALA A 248 4.42 -20.12 -1.02
CA ALA A 248 4.49 -21.31 -0.16
C ALA A 248 3.24 -22.19 -0.28
N ASN A 249 3.35 -23.44 0.15
CA ASN A 249 2.19 -24.19 0.58
C ASN A 249 1.83 -23.72 2.00
N SER A 250 0.54 -23.70 2.33
CA SER A 250 0.10 -23.45 3.70
C SER A 250 0.27 -24.72 4.55
N PRO A 251 0.74 -24.65 5.80
CA PRO A 251 0.62 -25.78 6.73
C PRO A 251 -0.84 -26.04 7.15
N THR A 252 -1.78 -25.14 6.85
CA THR A 252 -3.24 -25.40 6.92
C THR A 252 -3.83 -25.87 5.58
N ALA A 253 -2.99 -26.15 4.57
CA ALA A 253 -3.38 -26.83 3.34
C ALA A 253 -3.99 -28.18 3.66
N ASN A 254 -5.28 -28.31 3.38
CA ASN A 254 -6.08 -29.38 3.92
C ASN A 254 -6.31 -30.52 2.93
N GLU A 255 -6.43 -31.75 3.44
CA GLU A 255 -6.55 -33.00 2.67
C GLU A 255 -7.92 -33.18 1.98
N LEU A 256 -8.55 -32.10 1.52
CA LEU A 256 -9.73 -32.20 0.66
C LEU A 256 -9.30 -32.67 -0.73
N PRO A 257 -10.03 -33.60 -1.37
CA PRO A 257 -9.82 -33.93 -2.78
C PRO A 257 -9.89 -32.65 -3.64
N ALA A 258 -9.06 -32.57 -4.68
CA ALA A 258 -8.96 -31.37 -5.51
C ALA A 258 -10.31 -31.01 -6.18
N GLU A 259 -11.13 -32.03 -6.47
CA GLU A 259 -12.49 -31.92 -6.97
C GLU A 259 -13.42 -31.21 -5.98
N VAL A 260 -13.25 -31.46 -4.67
CA VAL A 260 -14.02 -30.82 -3.59
C VAL A 260 -13.64 -29.35 -3.45
N ALA A 261 -12.33 -29.07 -3.40
CA ALA A 261 -11.82 -27.70 -3.31
C ALA A 261 -12.21 -26.84 -4.52
N LEU A 262 -12.18 -27.42 -5.73
CA LEU A 262 -12.62 -26.77 -6.96
C LEU A 262 -14.15 -26.56 -7.00
N ALA A 263 -14.94 -27.55 -6.58
CA ALA A 263 -16.41 -27.44 -6.54
C ALA A 263 -16.89 -26.35 -5.58
N MET A 264 -16.22 -26.15 -4.44
CA MET A 264 -16.50 -25.05 -3.51
C MET A 264 -16.33 -23.66 -4.15
N ARG A 265 -15.42 -23.53 -5.14
CA ARG A 265 -15.13 -22.26 -5.83
C ARG A 265 -15.98 -22.04 -7.09
N SER A 266 -16.91 -22.95 -7.38
CA SER A 266 -17.82 -22.81 -8.52
C SER A 266 -18.75 -21.62 -8.32
N THR A 267 -18.89 -20.77 -9.33
CA THR A 267 -19.88 -19.68 -9.35
C THR A 267 -21.32 -20.19 -9.30
N LEU A 268 -21.56 -21.45 -9.70
CA LEU A 268 -22.88 -22.10 -9.69
C LEU A 268 -23.26 -22.59 -8.28
N PRO A 269 -24.31 -22.03 -7.63
CA PRO A 269 -24.71 -22.44 -6.29
C PRO A 269 -25.13 -23.92 -6.21
N SER A 270 -25.64 -24.49 -7.30
CA SER A 270 -25.98 -25.93 -7.39
C SER A 270 -24.77 -26.84 -7.20
N VAL A 271 -23.59 -26.44 -7.66
CA VAL A 271 -22.33 -27.20 -7.50
C VAL A 271 -21.83 -27.09 -6.07
N ARG A 272 -21.80 -25.87 -5.51
CA ARG A 272 -21.45 -25.64 -4.08
C ARG A 272 -22.43 -26.36 -3.14
N ARG A 273 -23.72 -26.39 -3.47
CA ARG A 273 -24.77 -27.10 -2.72
C ARG A 273 -24.59 -28.61 -2.76
N ALA A 274 -24.12 -29.19 -3.86
CA ALA A 274 -23.87 -30.62 -3.97
C ALA A 274 -22.72 -31.05 -3.06
N ILE A 275 -21.61 -30.30 -3.05
CA ILE A 275 -20.38 -30.70 -2.33
C ILE A 275 -20.52 -30.70 -0.80
N VAL A 276 -21.56 -30.05 -0.24
CA VAL A 276 -21.94 -30.16 1.19
C VAL A 276 -22.16 -31.64 1.61
N GLY A 277 -22.64 -32.50 0.71
CA GLY A 277 -22.79 -33.94 0.97
C GLY A 277 -21.43 -34.66 1.07
N GLU A 278 -20.51 -34.35 0.17
CA GLU A 278 -19.13 -34.85 0.14
C GLU A 278 -18.38 -34.44 1.42
N LEU A 279 -18.47 -33.16 1.79
CA LEU A 279 -17.89 -32.62 3.02
C LEU A 279 -18.49 -33.25 4.28
N SER A 280 -19.79 -33.58 4.28
CA SER A 280 -20.39 -34.37 5.37
C SER A 280 -19.78 -35.76 5.50
N ALA A 281 -19.35 -36.40 4.39
CA ALA A 281 -18.63 -37.66 4.44
C ALA A 281 -17.19 -37.50 4.94
N LEU A 282 -16.47 -36.46 4.48
CA LEU A 282 -15.09 -36.17 4.91
C LEU A 282 -15.01 -35.77 6.40
N LEU A 283 -16.06 -35.13 6.96
CA LEU A 283 -16.24 -34.90 8.40
C LEU A 283 -16.20 -36.19 9.24
N ARG A 284 -16.45 -37.36 8.63
CA ARG A 284 -16.42 -38.68 9.27
C ARG A 284 -15.15 -39.47 8.93
N SER A 285 -14.14 -38.82 8.36
CA SER A 285 -12.82 -39.43 8.09
C SER A 285 -12.14 -39.87 9.38
N ALA A 286 -11.38 -40.96 9.32
CA ALA A 286 -10.51 -41.41 10.41
C ALA A 286 -9.22 -40.57 10.54
N LYS A 287 -8.92 -39.71 9.54
CA LYS A 287 -7.87 -38.70 9.63
C LYS A 287 -8.44 -37.41 10.23
N THR A 288 -7.90 -37.00 11.38
CA THR A 288 -8.30 -35.77 12.09
C THR A 288 -8.21 -34.54 11.19
N THR A 289 -7.09 -34.40 10.47
CA THR A 289 -6.83 -33.36 9.47
C THR A 289 -7.92 -33.29 8.39
N THR A 290 -8.25 -34.42 7.74
CA THR A 290 -9.34 -34.45 6.75
C THR A 290 -10.73 -34.11 7.34
N ALA A 291 -10.98 -34.42 8.61
CA ALA A 291 -12.23 -34.08 9.29
C ALA A 291 -12.29 -32.59 9.69
N GLU A 292 -11.17 -32.01 10.11
CA GLU A 292 -11.02 -30.58 10.41
C GLU A 292 -11.09 -29.73 9.13
N ALA A 293 -10.47 -30.20 8.04
CA ALA A 293 -10.63 -29.68 6.69
C ALA A 293 -12.11 -29.52 6.32
N ALA A 294 -12.87 -30.61 6.43
CA ALA A 294 -14.27 -30.65 6.06
C ALA A 294 -15.13 -29.74 6.95
N ARG A 295 -14.79 -29.64 8.25
CA ARG A 295 -15.45 -28.73 9.20
C ARG A 295 -15.20 -27.27 8.85
N SER A 296 -13.96 -26.91 8.51
CA SER A 296 -13.58 -25.54 8.08
C SER A 296 -14.26 -25.16 6.75
N ALA A 297 -14.23 -26.07 5.77
CA ALA A 297 -14.89 -25.90 4.48
C ALA A 297 -16.41 -25.70 4.60
N LEU A 298 -17.08 -26.49 5.45
CA LEU A 298 -18.49 -26.28 5.78
C LEU A 298 -18.72 -24.97 6.55
N GLY A 299 -17.77 -24.52 7.37
CA GLY A 299 -17.79 -23.22 8.04
C GLY A 299 -17.80 -22.06 7.05
N LYS A 300 -16.98 -22.14 5.99
CA LYS A 300 -17.00 -21.18 4.87
C LYS A 300 -18.33 -21.24 4.09
N LEU A 301 -18.79 -22.43 3.70
CA LEU A 301 -20.08 -22.58 3.00
C LEU A 301 -21.29 -22.17 3.84
N ALA A 302 -21.20 -22.22 5.18
CA ALA A 302 -22.25 -21.72 6.08
C ALA A 302 -22.43 -20.18 6.04
N GLN A 303 -21.54 -19.45 5.36
CA GLN A 303 -21.59 -18.01 5.14
C GLN A 303 -21.85 -17.64 3.66
N ASP A 304 -22.16 -18.62 2.80
CA ASP A 304 -22.41 -18.43 1.37
C ASP A 304 -23.56 -17.44 1.09
N GLU A 305 -23.39 -16.59 0.07
CA GLU A 305 -24.42 -15.64 -0.39
C GLU A 305 -25.74 -16.33 -0.78
N ASN A 306 -25.68 -17.59 -1.22
CA ASN A 306 -26.84 -18.39 -1.54
C ASN A 306 -27.41 -19.07 -0.29
N SER A 307 -28.65 -18.71 0.05
CA SER A 307 -29.39 -19.23 1.22
C SER A 307 -29.38 -20.75 1.34
N ASP A 308 -29.47 -21.47 0.23
CA ASP A 308 -29.67 -22.92 0.22
C ASP A 308 -28.36 -23.67 0.42
N VAL A 309 -27.25 -23.11 -0.07
CA VAL A 309 -25.88 -23.56 0.26
C VAL A 309 -25.60 -23.33 1.74
N ALA A 310 -25.85 -22.11 2.22
CA ALA A 310 -25.61 -21.73 3.61
C ALA A 310 -26.44 -22.53 4.61
N ALA A 311 -27.75 -22.68 4.36
CA ALA A 311 -28.63 -23.49 5.20
C ALA A 311 -28.20 -24.97 5.24
N ALA A 312 -27.78 -25.53 4.11
CA ALA A 312 -27.32 -26.92 4.05
C ALA A 312 -26.00 -27.14 4.80
N ALA A 313 -25.03 -26.24 4.67
CA ALA A 313 -23.77 -26.32 5.41
C ALA A 313 -23.98 -26.16 6.92
N ARG A 314 -24.83 -25.21 7.34
CA ARG A 314 -25.26 -25.05 8.74
C ARG A 314 -25.95 -26.30 9.29
N ALA A 315 -26.80 -26.97 8.51
CA ALA A 315 -27.47 -28.20 8.92
C ALA A 315 -26.52 -29.39 9.11
N VAL A 316 -25.35 -29.42 8.45
CA VAL A 316 -24.31 -30.43 8.67
C VAL A 316 -23.42 -30.10 9.87
N LEU A 317 -23.22 -28.81 10.18
CA LEU A 317 -22.45 -28.34 11.34
C LEU A 317 -23.25 -28.33 12.65
N ALA A 318 -24.58 -28.37 12.59
CA ALA A 318 -25.43 -28.38 13.78
C ALA A 318 -25.10 -29.58 14.69
N PRO A 319 -25.02 -29.39 16.02
CA PRO A 319 -24.85 -30.50 16.94
C PRO A 319 -26.01 -31.48 16.81
N ALA A 320 -25.71 -32.78 16.80
CA ALA A 320 -26.74 -33.80 16.71
C ALA A 320 -27.74 -33.67 17.86
N PRO A 321 -29.06 -33.75 17.61
CA PRO A 321 -30.05 -33.59 18.67
C PRO A 321 -29.86 -34.67 19.72
N GLU A 322 -29.74 -34.24 20.97
CA GLU A 322 -29.63 -35.13 22.13
C GLU A 322 -30.81 -36.10 22.14
N LYS A 323 -30.54 -37.40 22.28
CA LYS A 323 -31.58 -38.44 22.18
C LYS A 323 -32.54 -38.30 23.35
N ALA A 324 -33.70 -37.70 23.11
CA ALA A 324 -34.82 -37.67 24.03
C ALA A 324 -35.14 -39.09 24.51
N VAL A 325 -34.87 -39.37 25.78
CA VAL A 325 -35.13 -40.67 26.40
C VAL A 325 -36.64 -40.81 26.56
N MET A 326 -37.26 -41.60 25.69
CA MET A 326 -38.67 -41.97 25.86
C MET A 326 -38.83 -42.81 27.12
N PRO A 327 -39.82 -42.53 27.99
CA PRO A 327 -40.09 -43.34 29.17
C PRO A 327 -40.62 -44.72 28.77
N THR A 328 -40.08 -45.77 29.38
CA THR A 328 -40.46 -47.16 29.11
C THR A 328 -41.90 -47.44 29.55
N ILE A 329 -42.77 -47.82 28.61
CA ILE A 329 -44.13 -48.27 28.89
C ILE A 329 -44.13 -49.79 29.07
N SER A 330 -44.60 -50.27 30.23
CA SER A 330 -44.74 -51.70 30.53
C SER A 330 -45.90 -52.35 29.75
N PRO A 331 -45.79 -53.62 29.33
CA PRO A 331 -46.84 -54.29 28.56
C PRO A 331 -48.04 -54.69 29.43
N GLY A 332 -49.27 -54.54 28.91
CA GLY A 332 -50.48 -54.90 29.64
C GLY A 332 -51.76 -55.03 28.81
N THR A 333 -52.14 -56.29 28.53
CA THR A 333 -53.48 -56.73 28.05
C THR A 333 -53.84 -56.40 26.58
N ALA A 334 -54.57 -57.31 25.92
CA ALA A 334 -54.95 -57.21 24.51
C ALA A 334 -56.42 -57.59 24.28
N VAL A 335 -57.07 -56.96 23.29
CA VAL A 335 -58.38 -57.38 22.74
C VAL A 335 -58.44 -57.14 21.23
N VAL A 336 -58.27 -58.22 20.46
CA VAL A 336 -59.07 -58.71 19.29
C VAL A 336 -60.14 -57.76 18.68
N PRO A 337 -60.41 -57.73 17.35
CA PRO A 337 -59.84 -58.46 16.19
C PRO A 337 -59.12 -57.47 15.22
N ASP A 338 -59.07 -57.51 13.87
CA ASP A 338 -59.58 -58.40 12.80
C ASP A 338 -58.72 -58.30 11.51
N GLN A 339 -59.17 -58.89 10.38
CA GLN A 339 -58.45 -58.98 9.10
C GLN A 339 -59.00 -58.09 7.97
N ALA A 340 -58.09 -57.55 7.15
CA ALA A 340 -58.20 -57.56 5.68
C ALA A 340 -56.80 -57.38 5.06
N ALA A 341 -56.46 -58.17 4.04
CA ALA A 341 -55.13 -58.12 3.39
C ALA A 341 -55.23 -57.69 1.93
N GLN A 342 -54.28 -56.87 1.44
CA GLN A 342 -54.06 -56.67 0.01
C GLN A 342 -52.59 -56.35 -0.36
N GLN A 343 -51.84 -57.45 -0.53
CA GLN A 343 -50.84 -57.71 -1.57
C GLN A 343 -49.87 -56.60 -2.06
N ASN A 344 -48.57 -56.89 -1.92
CA ASN A 344 -47.48 -56.27 -2.68
C ASN A 344 -47.69 -56.39 -4.20
N THR A 345 -47.37 -55.33 -4.95
CA THR A 345 -46.67 -55.46 -6.24
C THR A 345 -45.56 -54.41 -6.37
N ARG A 346 -44.51 -54.73 -7.12
CA ARG A 346 -43.29 -53.92 -7.28
C ARG A 346 -42.96 -53.78 -8.77
N PRO A 347 -42.95 -52.57 -9.36
CA PRO A 347 -42.50 -52.39 -10.74
C PRO A 347 -40.99 -52.58 -10.89
N SER A 348 -40.58 -53.27 -11.96
CA SER A 348 -39.20 -53.31 -12.46
C SER A 348 -39.00 -52.25 -13.57
N PRO A 349 -37.77 -51.79 -13.85
CA PRO A 349 -37.54 -50.69 -14.79
C PRO A 349 -37.63 -51.13 -16.27
N PRO A 350 -38.06 -50.23 -17.19
CA PRO A 350 -38.01 -50.48 -18.63
C PRO A 350 -36.58 -50.36 -19.19
N ARG A 351 -36.35 -51.01 -20.34
CA ARG A 351 -35.13 -50.90 -21.17
C ARG A 351 -35.43 -50.10 -22.47
N PRO A 352 -34.41 -49.65 -23.22
CA PRO A 352 -34.55 -48.51 -24.14
C PRO A 352 -35.13 -48.86 -25.52
N GLY A 353 -35.70 -47.83 -26.17
CA GLY A 353 -36.06 -47.80 -27.58
C GLY A 353 -36.35 -46.36 -28.04
N ASP A 354 -35.96 -46.06 -29.29
CA ASP A 354 -36.32 -44.93 -30.15
C ASP A 354 -36.17 -43.48 -29.65
N ALA A 355 -35.34 -42.71 -30.37
CA ALA A 355 -35.04 -41.30 -30.10
C ALA A 355 -35.39 -40.40 -31.31
N PRO A 356 -36.07 -39.26 -31.12
CA PRO A 356 -36.20 -38.22 -32.15
C PRO A 356 -34.88 -37.47 -32.36
N GLN A 357 -34.54 -37.16 -33.61
CA GLN A 357 -33.35 -36.38 -33.96
C GLN A 357 -33.57 -34.88 -33.71
N VAL A 358 -32.52 -34.18 -33.24
CA VAL A 358 -32.47 -32.71 -33.11
C VAL A 358 -31.31 -32.20 -33.98
N PRO A 359 -31.51 -31.20 -34.86
CA PRO A 359 -30.48 -30.75 -35.79
C PRO A 359 -29.43 -29.84 -35.14
N THR A 360 -28.17 -30.00 -35.54
CA THR A 360 -27.02 -29.18 -35.13
C THR A 360 -26.81 -27.98 -36.07
N PRO A 361 -26.51 -26.77 -35.55
CA PRO A 361 -26.05 -25.65 -36.38
C PRO A 361 -24.53 -25.74 -36.66
N GLU A 362 -24.13 -25.60 -37.93
CA GLU A 362 -22.71 -25.46 -38.34
C GLU A 362 -22.21 -24.00 -38.24
N PRO A 363 -20.88 -23.79 -38.12
CA PRO A 363 -20.27 -22.46 -38.17
C PRO A 363 -20.03 -21.98 -39.63
N PRO A 364 -20.32 -20.71 -39.97
CA PRO A 364 -20.10 -20.19 -41.32
C PRO A 364 -18.61 -19.97 -41.63
N ARG A 365 -18.17 -20.35 -42.85
CA ARG A 365 -16.82 -20.10 -43.36
C ARG A 365 -16.81 -19.27 -44.65
N MET A 366 -15.92 -18.27 -44.66
CA MET A 366 -15.30 -17.58 -45.80
C MET A 366 -16.18 -16.91 -46.88
N GLY A 367 -15.95 -15.59 -47.05
CA GLY A 367 -16.26 -14.84 -48.28
C GLY A 367 -15.03 -14.04 -48.74
N VAL A 368 -14.13 -14.67 -49.52
CA VAL A 368 -12.92 -14.00 -50.04
C VAL A 368 -13.21 -13.32 -51.38
N ARG A 369 -12.85 -12.03 -51.53
CA ARG A 369 -12.37 -11.50 -52.83
C ARG A 369 -11.54 -10.23 -52.74
N ARG A 370 -10.48 -10.23 -53.56
CA ARG A 370 -9.45 -9.18 -53.72
C ARG A 370 -10.01 -7.91 -54.36
N LYS A 371 -9.35 -6.77 -54.12
CA LYS A 371 -8.77 -5.95 -55.21
C LYS A 371 -7.55 -5.17 -54.71
N VAL A 372 -6.58 -5.00 -55.61
CA VAL A 372 -5.36 -4.19 -55.43
C VAL A 372 -5.52 -2.92 -56.27
N PHE A 373 -5.00 -1.79 -55.78
CA PHE A 373 -4.53 -0.70 -56.65
C PHE A 373 -3.31 -0.01 -56.03
N ILE A 374 -2.53 0.66 -56.88
CA ILE A 374 -1.17 1.15 -56.61
C ILE A 374 -1.09 2.63 -57.00
N ALA A 375 -0.57 3.47 -56.09
CA ALA A 375 0.22 4.69 -56.34
C ALA A 375 0.58 5.28 -54.95
N THR A 376 1.81 5.63 -54.55
CA THR A 376 2.95 6.33 -55.19
C THR A 376 2.68 7.79 -55.56
N ALA A 377 3.03 8.70 -54.65
CA ALA A 377 3.37 10.09 -54.95
C ALA A 377 4.54 10.50 -54.05
N ILE A 378 5.67 10.89 -54.65
CA ILE A 378 6.85 11.42 -53.96
C ILE A 378 6.89 12.92 -54.21
N SER A 379 7.08 13.73 -53.17
CA SER A 379 7.53 15.12 -53.28
C SER A 379 8.40 15.46 -52.08
N ALA A 380 9.66 15.80 -52.32
CA ALA A 380 10.58 16.34 -51.33
C ALA A 380 10.95 17.78 -51.71
N ALA A 381 11.15 18.64 -50.71
CA ALA A 381 11.78 19.95 -50.86
C ALA A 381 12.48 20.32 -49.54
N ALA A 382 13.64 20.94 -49.62
CA ALA A 382 14.45 21.35 -48.47
C ALA A 382 15.28 22.61 -48.81
N ALA A 383 15.86 23.23 -47.78
CA ALA A 383 16.61 24.50 -47.84
C ALA A 383 15.69 25.74 -48.12
N VAL A 384 16.08 26.99 -47.85
CA VAL A 384 17.42 27.58 -47.73
C VAL A 384 17.61 28.51 -46.52
N MET A 385 18.84 28.45 -45.98
CA MET A 385 19.65 29.35 -45.14
C MET A 385 19.14 30.76 -44.75
N ALA A 386 19.63 31.20 -43.59
CA ALA A 386 19.56 32.57 -43.07
C ALA A 386 20.49 33.58 -43.77
N ALA A 387 20.14 34.88 -43.68
CA ALA A 387 21.08 35.99 -43.46
C ALA A 387 20.33 37.31 -43.18
N ALA A 388 20.87 38.17 -42.29
CA ALA A 388 20.88 39.65 -42.32
C ALA A 388 20.83 40.28 -40.91
N MET A 389 21.99 40.49 -40.29
CA MET A 389 22.18 41.65 -39.41
C MET A 389 22.49 42.86 -40.29
N THR A 390 21.87 44.00 -40.02
CA THR A 390 22.45 45.35 -39.81
C THR A 390 21.41 46.43 -40.11
N PHE A 391 21.12 47.33 -39.15
CA PHE A 391 21.20 48.78 -39.33
C PHE A 391 21.00 49.50 -37.98
N LEU A 392 22.04 50.21 -37.56
CA LEU A 392 22.03 51.26 -36.54
C LEU A 392 22.16 52.61 -37.28
N PRO A 393 21.68 53.74 -36.73
CA PRO A 393 22.54 54.49 -35.80
C PRO A 393 21.80 55.23 -34.66
N ASP A 394 22.61 55.91 -33.86
CA ASP A 394 22.31 56.63 -32.62
C ASP A 394 21.24 57.75 -32.70
N LEU A 395 20.59 57.99 -31.56
CA LEU A 395 20.34 59.34 -31.06
C LEU A 395 20.80 59.43 -29.61
N THR A 396 21.33 60.59 -29.23
CA THR A 396 22.22 60.75 -28.06
C THR A 396 21.56 61.43 -26.85
N SER A 397 22.30 61.44 -25.74
CA SER A 397 22.15 62.39 -24.62
C SER A 397 20.89 62.32 -23.75
N ALA A 398 21.04 61.69 -22.58
CA ALA A 398 21.08 62.47 -21.33
C ALA A 398 21.83 61.70 -20.23
N GLY A 399 22.96 62.23 -19.76
CA GLY A 399 23.63 61.72 -18.56
C GLY A 399 22.97 62.28 -17.30
N ARG A 400 22.76 61.42 -16.29
CA ARG A 400 22.64 61.82 -14.89
C ARG A 400 23.38 60.83 -14.01
N ASP A 401 24.24 61.34 -13.16
CA ASP A 401 24.90 60.56 -12.12
C ASP A 401 23.86 59.98 -11.16
N SER A 402 24.01 58.69 -10.87
CA SER A 402 23.31 58.03 -9.77
C SER A 402 24.36 57.47 -8.83
N THR A 403 24.77 58.30 -7.87
CA THR A 403 25.56 57.87 -6.72
C THR A 403 24.85 56.71 -6.03
N ALA A 404 25.55 55.59 -5.87
CA ALA A 404 25.02 54.39 -5.21
C ALA A 404 24.88 54.62 -3.70
N GLN A 405 23.82 55.33 -3.28
CA GLN A 405 23.41 55.36 -1.90
C GLN A 405 22.84 53.99 -1.52
N GLN A 406 23.55 53.26 -0.66
CA GLN A 406 22.99 52.12 0.04
C GLN A 406 21.84 52.61 0.93
N GLN A 407 20.60 52.42 0.48
CA GLN A 407 19.46 52.49 1.39
C GLN A 407 19.53 51.26 2.30
N THR A 408 19.92 51.47 3.54
CA THR A 408 19.82 50.47 4.61
C THR A 408 18.34 50.11 4.78
N GLN A 409 17.94 48.95 4.26
CA GLN A 409 16.56 48.49 4.40
C GLN A 409 16.25 48.24 5.87
N GLN A 410 15.37 49.08 6.42
CA GLN A 410 14.89 48.97 7.79
C GLN A 410 13.99 47.73 7.91
N PRO A 411 14.07 46.93 9.00
CA PRO A 411 13.33 45.67 9.10
C PRO A 411 11.82 45.89 8.94
N THR A 412 11.21 45.15 8.01
CA THR A 412 9.76 45.18 7.81
C THR A 412 9.07 44.68 9.06
N GLN A 413 8.14 45.49 9.60
CA GLN A 413 7.37 45.12 10.78
C GLN A 413 6.46 43.93 10.45
N PRO A 414 6.35 42.89 11.30
CA PRO A 414 5.50 41.73 11.02
C PRO A 414 4.05 42.13 10.78
N GLU A 415 3.45 41.58 9.73
CA GLU A 415 2.03 41.77 9.40
C GLU A 415 1.18 41.20 10.54
N GLN A 416 0.27 41.99 11.12
CA GLN A 416 -0.39 41.62 12.37
C GLN A 416 -1.43 40.52 12.13
N ILE A 417 -1.17 39.34 12.70
CA ILE A 417 -2.09 38.21 12.74
C ILE A 417 -3.43 38.70 13.33
N PRO A 418 -4.58 38.49 12.65
CA PRO A 418 -5.87 38.89 13.18
C PRO A 418 -6.18 38.20 14.52
N ALA A 419 -6.72 38.95 15.48
CA ALA A 419 -7.06 38.42 16.80
C ALA A 419 -8.02 37.21 16.72
N GLY A 420 -7.79 36.20 17.56
CA GLY A 420 -8.58 34.97 17.61
C GLY A 420 -8.09 33.83 16.71
N PHE A 421 -6.95 33.97 16.03
CA PHE A 421 -6.30 32.90 15.27
C PHE A 421 -5.06 32.35 15.97
N VAL A 422 -4.79 31.05 15.82
CA VAL A 422 -3.53 30.45 16.26
C VAL A 422 -2.37 31.06 15.47
N PRO A 423 -1.24 31.44 16.12
CA PRO A 423 -0.09 32.00 15.43
C PRO A 423 0.49 31.03 14.37
N PRO A 424 0.69 31.48 13.11
CA PRO A 424 1.33 30.67 12.08
C PRO A 424 2.79 30.35 12.42
N PRO A 425 3.34 29.22 11.95
CA PRO A 425 4.75 28.87 12.15
C PRO A 425 5.65 29.81 11.35
N VAL A 426 6.73 30.33 11.94
CA VAL A 426 7.60 31.29 11.25
C VAL A 426 8.67 30.58 10.41
N ARG A 427 8.74 30.87 9.11
CA ARG A 427 9.85 30.42 8.24
C ARG A 427 11.20 30.99 8.75
N PRO A 428 12.25 30.17 8.99
CA PRO A 428 13.57 30.66 9.38
C PRO A 428 14.28 31.52 8.32
N SER A 429 13.82 31.46 7.07
CA SER A 429 14.28 32.29 5.96
C SER A 429 13.06 32.75 5.17
N PRO A 430 12.79 34.07 5.07
CA PRO A 430 11.68 34.59 4.28
C PRO A 430 11.79 34.19 2.81
N LEU A 431 10.64 33.97 2.18
CA LEU A 431 10.55 33.79 0.73
C LEU A 431 10.76 35.14 0.02
N PRO A 432 11.18 35.16 -1.27
CA PRO A 432 11.17 36.37 -2.09
C PRO A 432 9.74 36.93 -2.24
N ASP A 433 9.60 38.22 -2.56
CA ASP A 433 8.31 38.92 -2.74
C ASP A 433 7.30 38.21 -3.65
N THR A 434 7.78 37.48 -4.66
CA THR A 434 6.99 36.55 -5.46
C THR A 434 7.75 35.25 -5.70
N VAL A 435 7.04 34.15 -5.85
CA VAL A 435 7.57 32.84 -6.31
C VAL A 435 6.86 32.41 -7.58
N TYR A 436 7.50 31.58 -8.41
CA TYR A 436 6.89 31.05 -9.63
C TYR A 436 6.23 29.70 -9.36
N CYS A 437 4.90 29.69 -9.24
CA CYS A 437 4.13 28.47 -8.97
C CYS A 437 3.82 27.70 -10.25
N GLN A 438 3.89 26.37 -10.16
CA GLN A 438 3.58 25.45 -11.25
C GLN A 438 2.60 24.38 -10.77
N TYR A 439 1.70 23.96 -11.66
CA TYR A 439 0.66 22.97 -11.38
C TYR A 439 0.68 21.88 -12.48
N PRO A 440 1.75 21.07 -12.56
CA PRO A 440 1.93 20.11 -13.64
C PRO A 440 0.92 18.95 -13.55
N PRO A 441 0.47 18.38 -14.68
CA PRO A 441 -0.43 17.23 -14.69
C PRO A 441 0.19 16.02 -13.96
N ASP A 442 -0.59 15.33 -13.12
CA ASP A 442 -0.16 14.13 -12.41
C ASP A 442 -0.37 12.82 -13.21
N GLY A 443 -0.85 12.94 -14.44
CA GLY A 443 -1.20 11.83 -15.32
C GLY A 443 -2.55 11.16 -15.02
N LYS A 444 -3.31 11.65 -14.02
CA LYS A 444 -4.60 11.06 -13.62
C LYS A 444 -5.77 11.86 -14.22
N THR A 445 -6.82 11.16 -14.61
CA THR A 445 -8.08 11.82 -15.01
C THR A 445 -8.79 12.32 -13.75
N SER A 446 -8.91 13.65 -13.60
CA SER A 446 -9.68 14.25 -12.51
C SER A 446 -11.12 13.71 -12.51
N ARG A 447 -11.59 13.26 -11.34
CA ARG A 447 -12.97 12.83 -11.12
C ARG A 447 -13.87 13.95 -10.58
N ILE A 448 -13.28 15.09 -10.24
CA ILE A 448 -13.96 16.32 -9.82
C ILE A 448 -13.86 17.39 -10.93
N PRO A 449 -14.89 18.23 -11.14
CA PRO A 449 -14.99 19.13 -12.29
C PRO A 449 -14.17 20.43 -12.13
N VAL A 450 -12.90 20.30 -11.73
CA VAL A 450 -11.98 21.40 -11.43
C VAL A 450 -10.87 21.50 -12.47
N LYS A 451 -10.12 22.61 -12.43
CA LYS A 451 -8.91 22.86 -13.21
C LYS A 451 -7.77 23.35 -12.30
N PRO A 452 -6.49 23.11 -12.68
CA PRO A 452 -5.35 23.73 -12.01
C PRO A 452 -5.41 25.27 -12.09
N PRO A 453 -4.82 25.98 -11.13
CA PRO A 453 -4.56 27.42 -11.25
C PRO A 453 -3.64 27.72 -12.44
N ALA A 454 -3.63 28.98 -12.88
CA ALA A 454 -2.62 29.44 -13.83
C ALA A 454 -1.22 29.33 -13.19
N SER A 455 -0.28 28.71 -13.89
CA SER A 455 1.14 28.70 -13.49
C SER A 455 1.77 30.06 -13.80
N GLY A 456 2.55 30.61 -12.87
CA GLY A 456 3.02 31.99 -12.95
C GLY A 456 3.54 32.56 -11.61
N PRO A 457 3.91 33.85 -11.57
CA PRO A 457 4.34 34.51 -10.34
C PRO A 457 3.16 34.73 -9.37
N VAL A 458 3.35 34.33 -8.11
CA VAL A 458 2.38 34.46 -7.01
C VAL A 458 3.03 35.24 -5.86
N SER A 459 2.28 36.16 -5.24
CA SER A 459 2.70 36.93 -4.05
C SER A 459 2.96 36.03 -2.86
N THR A 460 4.03 36.31 -2.10
CA THR A 460 4.31 35.69 -0.79
C THR A 460 3.84 36.52 0.41
N LYS A 461 3.17 37.65 0.15
CA LYS A 461 2.70 38.61 1.14
C LYS A 461 1.19 38.60 1.29
N GLY A 462 0.71 38.91 2.50
CA GLY A 462 -0.70 38.97 2.85
C GLY A 462 -1.33 37.61 3.15
N THR A 463 -2.17 37.57 4.18
CA THR A 463 -3.03 36.43 4.49
C THR A 463 -4.31 36.42 3.63
N VAL A 464 -5.12 35.36 3.74
CA VAL A 464 -6.48 35.26 3.18
C VAL A 464 -7.37 34.61 4.22
N ARG A 465 -8.59 35.12 4.40
CA ARG A 465 -9.57 34.48 5.27
C ARG A 465 -10.39 33.47 4.48
N ALA A 466 -10.66 32.32 5.08
CA ALA A 466 -11.62 31.37 4.57
C ALA A 466 -12.54 30.89 5.69
N THR A 467 -13.73 30.40 5.35
CA THR A 467 -14.65 29.79 6.30
C THR A 467 -15.13 28.46 5.74
N VAL A 468 -14.88 27.37 6.45
CA VAL A 468 -15.51 26.08 6.17
C VAL A 468 -16.87 26.07 6.86
N ASN A 469 -17.95 25.90 6.10
CA ASN A 469 -19.29 25.73 6.63
C ASN A 469 -19.61 24.22 6.73
N THR A 470 -20.31 23.80 7.78
CA THR A 470 -20.64 22.37 7.99
C THR A 470 -22.14 22.10 8.03
N ASN A 471 -22.52 20.86 7.72
CA ASN A 471 -23.89 20.34 7.83
C ASN A 471 -24.45 20.36 9.26
N VAL A 472 -23.60 20.28 10.29
CA VAL A 472 -23.99 20.29 11.71
C VAL A 472 -24.07 21.69 12.32
N GLY A 473 -23.97 22.75 11.49
CA GLY A 473 -24.22 24.14 11.89
C GLY A 473 -23.04 24.89 12.49
N GLY A 474 -21.87 24.23 12.62
CA GLY A 474 -20.62 24.91 12.97
C GLY A 474 -19.92 25.51 11.76
N ALA A 475 -19.24 26.63 11.96
CA ALA A 475 -18.30 27.20 11.02
C ALA A 475 -16.87 27.03 11.55
N ILE A 476 -15.90 26.82 10.65
CA ILE A 476 -14.48 26.75 10.98
C ILE A 476 -13.77 27.90 10.25
N PRO A 477 -13.55 29.06 10.90
CA PRO A 477 -12.79 30.15 10.33
C PRO A 477 -11.30 29.79 10.22
N LEU A 478 -10.73 30.02 9.04
CA LEU A 478 -9.37 29.71 8.64
C LEU A 478 -8.62 30.97 8.20
N LEU A 479 -7.31 30.99 8.44
CA LEU A 479 -6.39 32.03 7.99
C LEU A 479 -5.29 31.38 7.15
N LEU A 480 -5.38 31.54 5.83
CA LEU A 480 -4.39 31.05 4.88
C LEU A 480 -3.25 32.06 4.78
N ASP A 481 -2.01 31.61 4.73
CA ASP A 481 -0.84 32.50 4.81
C ASP A 481 0.15 32.26 3.65
N ARG A 482 0.25 33.26 2.77
CA ARG A 482 1.11 33.22 1.57
C ARG A 482 2.60 33.31 1.90
N SER A 483 2.97 33.71 3.12
CA SER A 483 4.37 33.67 3.57
C SER A 483 4.79 32.24 3.96
N LEU A 484 3.83 31.41 4.36
CA LEU A 484 4.04 29.99 4.59
C LEU A 484 4.10 29.24 3.26
N ALA A 485 3.03 29.25 2.48
CA ALA A 485 2.87 28.35 1.34
C ALA A 485 2.15 29.03 0.16
N PRO A 486 2.81 29.94 -0.55
CA PRO A 486 2.19 30.75 -1.60
C PRO A 486 1.55 29.89 -2.72
N CYS A 487 2.19 28.79 -3.13
CA CYS A 487 1.67 27.95 -4.20
C CYS A 487 0.52 27.05 -3.73
N THR A 488 0.57 26.53 -2.49
CA THR A 488 -0.53 25.79 -1.84
C THR A 488 -1.73 26.67 -1.53
N VAL A 489 -1.53 27.89 -1.01
CA VAL A 489 -2.62 28.85 -0.75
C VAL A 489 -3.32 29.22 -2.05
N ASN A 490 -2.58 29.50 -3.12
CA ASN A 490 -3.15 29.75 -4.45
C ASN A 490 -3.89 28.52 -5.02
N SER A 491 -3.37 27.30 -4.78
CA SER A 491 -4.03 26.03 -5.14
C SER A 491 -5.36 25.85 -4.38
N PHE A 492 -5.33 25.99 -3.06
CA PHE A 492 -6.49 25.82 -2.17
C PHE A 492 -7.60 26.83 -2.50
N ILE A 493 -7.25 28.10 -2.69
CA ILE A 493 -8.20 29.16 -3.08
C ILE A 493 -8.85 28.83 -4.43
N SER A 494 -8.07 28.34 -5.40
CA SER A 494 -8.60 27.93 -6.71
C SER A 494 -9.52 26.71 -6.63
N LEU A 495 -9.20 25.72 -5.79
CA LEU A 495 -10.02 24.53 -5.55
C LEU A 495 -11.31 24.88 -4.79
N ALA A 496 -11.24 25.72 -3.76
CA ALA A 496 -12.37 26.20 -2.98
C ALA A 496 -13.36 27.01 -3.84
N LYS A 497 -12.86 27.98 -4.63
CA LYS A 497 -13.70 28.77 -5.56
C LYS A 497 -14.27 27.94 -6.72
N GLN A 498 -13.78 26.72 -6.95
CA GLN A 498 -14.35 25.73 -7.88
C GLN A 498 -15.25 24.69 -7.19
N GLY A 499 -15.45 24.78 -5.87
CA GLY A 499 -16.30 23.87 -5.10
C GLY A 499 -15.71 22.48 -4.85
N ALA A 500 -14.40 22.28 -4.97
CA ALA A 500 -13.74 20.98 -4.76
C ALA A 500 -14.00 20.38 -3.36
N PHE A 501 -14.19 21.26 -2.37
CA PHE A 501 -14.43 20.92 -0.97
C PHE A 501 -15.93 20.92 -0.60
N ASN A 502 -16.84 21.03 -1.57
CA ASN A 502 -18.28 21.00 -1.29
C ASN A 502 -18.78 19.55 -1.23
N GLY A 503 -19.56 19.21 -0.19
CA GLY A 503 -20.07 17.87 0.04
C GLY A 503 -19.03 16.85 0.51
N VAL A 504 -17.81 17.28 0.85
CA VAL A 504 -16.75 16.39 1.32
C VAL A 504 -16.95 16.03 2.79
N ARG A 505 -16.56 14.82 3.18
CA ARG A 505 -16.56 14.39 4.57
C ARG A 505 -15.22 14.67 5.22
N CYS A 506 -15.25 14.90 6.53
CA CYS A 506 -14.11 14.61 7.38
C CYS A 506 -14.07 13.11 7.70
N ALA A 507 -12.88 12.61 7.98
CA ALA A 507 -12.64 11.33 8.61
C ALA A 507 -11.63 11.50 9.75
N GLY A 508 -11.77 10.70 10.81
CA GLY A 508 -10.72 10.51 11.80
C GLY A 508 -9.39 10.08 11.13
N GLY A 509 -8.31 10.81 11.41
CA GLY A 509 -6.97 10.51 10.85
C GLY A 509 -6.09 9.77 11.85
N ARG A 510 -5.80 10.44 12.97
CA ARG A 510 -5.21 9.91 14.20
C ARG A 510 -5.73 10.74 15.38
N VAL A 511 -5.19 10.54 16.59
CA VAL A 511 -5.64 11.21 17.83
C VAL A 511 -5.41 12.72 17.86
N GLU A 512 -4.59 13.29 16.96
CA GLU A 512 -4.25 14.73 16.95
C GLU A 512 -4.81 15.54 15.76
N TRP A 513 -5.42 14.90 14.74
CA TRP A 513 -5.99 15.62 13.59
C TRP A 513 -7.13 14.88 12.88
N ILE A 514 -7.97 15.65 12.19
CA ILE A 514 -8.97 15.15 11.25
C ILE A 514 -8.57 15.50 9.81
N SER A 515 -8.89 14.63 8.87
CA SER A 515 -8.56 14.79 7.44
C SER A 515 -9.85 14.91 6.64
N CYS A 516 -10.00 15.97 5.84
CA CYS A 516 -11.28 16.30 5.20
C CYS A 516 -11.09 16.59 3.71
N GLY A 517 -11.88 15.94 2.84
CA GLY A 517 -11.70 16.05 1.40
C GLY A 517 -12.21 14.88 0.57
N GLN A 518 -11.64 14.72 -0.63
CA GLN A 518 -11.93 13.60 -1.53
C GLN A 518 -10.63 12.94 -1.99
N ARG A 519 -10.56 11.59 -1.90
CA ARG A 519 -9.46 10.76 -2.45
C ARG A 519 -9.48 10.66 -3.99
N SER A 520 -9.82 11.75 -4.67
CA SER A 520 -9.74 11.92 -6.12
C SER A 520 -8.76 13.05 -6.42
N SER A 521 -7.76 12.78 -7.25
CA SER A 521 -6.85 13.81 -7.76
C SER A 521 -7.61 14.88 -8.55
N PRO A 522 -7.21 16.17 -8.45
CA PRO A 522 -7.72 17.25 -9.30
C PRO A 522 -7.08 17.26 -10.71
N GLY A 523 -6.28 16.25 -11.07
CA GLY A 523 -5.58 16.12 -12.37
C GLY A 523 -4.25 16.87 -12.45
N TYR A 524 -3.71 17.33 -11.31
CA TYR A 524 -2.41 17.99 -11.19
C TYR A 524 -1.77 17.70 -9.83
N THR A 525 -0.45 17.81 -9.76
CA THR A 525 0.34 17.71 -8.52
C THR A 525 0.91 19.07 -8.12
N LEU A 526 1.39 19.16 -6.88
CA LEU A 526 1.94 20.37 -6.26
C LEU A 526 3.13 19.98 -5.39
N ALA A 527 4.24 20.72 -5.48
CA ALA A 527 5.40 20.48 -4.65
C ALA A 527 5.18 20.93 -3.19
N THR A 528 5.67 20.15 -2.22
CA THR A 528 5.60 20.49 -0.79
C THR A 528 6.40 21.74 -0.45
N GLU A 529 5.76 22.74 0.15
CA GLU A 529 6.39 24.00 0.56
C GLU A 529 6.84 23.94 2.04
N SER A 530 7.62 22.92 2.43
CA SER A 530 8.10 22.75 3.82
C SER A 530 9.26 23.72 4.18
N PHE A 531 9.73 23.68 5.44
CA PHE A 531 10.91 24.41 5.91
C PHE A 531 11.55 23.80 7.18
N PRO A 532 12.86 24.06 7.43
CA PRO A 532 13.53 23.59 8.64
C PRO A 532 12.85 24.07 9.92
N GLY A 533 12.73 23.19 10.92
CA GLY A 533 12.13 23.53 12.21
C GLY A 533 10.60 23.63 12.24
N LEU A 534 9.92 23.42 11.10
CA LEU A 534 8.47 23.26 11.05
C LEU A 534 8.03 22.09 11.97
N ARG A 535 6.86 22.24 12.60
CA ARG A 535 6.17 21.23 13.41
C ARG A 535 4.68 21.28 13.09
N TYR A 536 3.96 20.18 13.31
CA TYR A 536 2.51 20.19 13.30
C TYR A 536 1.97 20.45 14.70
N GLN A 537 1.37 21.62 14.89
CA GLN A 537 0.78 22.05 16.16
C GLN A 537 -0.73 22.16 16.05
N ARG A 538 -1.41 22.10 17.19
CA ARG A 538 -2.84 22.37 17.31
C ARG A 538 -3.18 23.72 16.66
N GLY A 539 -4.14 23.70 15.74
CA GLY A 539 -4.57 24.85 14.97
C GLY A 539 -3.88 25.02 13.62
N TYR A 540 -3.02 24.11 13.17
CA TYR A 540 -2.38 24.21 11.85
C TYR A 540 -3.19 23.50 10.75
N LEU A 541 -3.18 24.09 9.56
CA LEU A 541 -3.74 23.54 8.33
C LEU A 541 -2.64 22.90 7.48
N VAL A 542 -2.78 21.62 7.17
CA VAL A 542 -1.80 20.84 6.40
C VAL A 542 -2.44 20.35 5.10
N MET A 543 -1.82 20.62 3.96
CA MET A 543 -2.28 20.15 2.65
C MET A 543 -1.60 18.83 2.31
N ASP A 544 -2.41 17.78 2.10
CA ASP A 544 -1.92 16.47 1.69
C ASP A 544 -1.42 16.48 0.23
N ASP A 545 -0.67 15.47 -0.20
CA ASP A 545 -0.27 15.37 -1.61
C ASP A 545 -1.50 15.15 -2.53
N LEU A 546 -1.76 16.13 -3.41
CA LEU A 546 -2.92 16.17 -4.30
C LEU A 546 -3.00 14.99 -5.27
N ALA A 547 -1.86 14.38 -5.64
CA ALA A 547 -1.83 13.23 -6.52
C ALA A 547 -2.12 11.93 -5.76
N PHE A 548 -1.62 11.76 -4.52
CA PHE A 548 -1.83 10.54 -3.73
C PHE A 548 -3.13 10.54 -2.90
N PHE A 549 -3.41 11.63 -2.20
CA PHE A 549 -4.55 11.76 -1.27
C PHE A 549 -5.73 12.54 -1.86
N GLY A 550 -5.58 13.10 -3.06
CA GLY A 550 -6.61 13.89 -3.74
C GLY A 550 -6.77 15.29 -3.16
N THR A 551 -7.91 15.92 -3.38
CA THR A 551 -8.22 17.22 -2.75
C THR A 551 -8.63 17.01 -1.29
N THR A 552 -7.64 16.75 -0.44
CA THR A 552 -7.76 16.49 1.01
C THR A 552 -6.77 17.37 1.77
N PHE A 553 -7.19 17.84 2.94
CA PHE A 553 -6.34 18.57 3.86
C PHE A 553 -6.65 18.17 5.31
N ALA A 554 -5.63 18.24 6.17
CA ALA A 554 -5.73 17.96 7.59
C ALA A 554 -5.88 19.25 8.42
N MET A 555 -6.70 19.15 9.47
CA MET A 555 -6.89 20.16 10.50
C MET A 555 -6.41 19.60 11.84
N HIS A 556 -5.27 20.10 12.31
CA HIS A 556 -4.69 19.66 13.57
C HIS A 556 -5.45 20.27 14.76
N PHE A 557 -5.88 19.43 15.69
CA PHE A 557 -6.44 19.84 16.98
C PHE A 557 -5.57 19.39 18.17
N GLY A 558 -4.54 18.57 17.94
CA GLY A 558 -3.46 18.29 18.88
C GLY A 558 -2.07 18.62 18.30
N ASP A 559 -1.08 18.75 19.16
CA ASP A 559 0.33 18.84 18.78
C ASP A 559 0.84 17.45 18.41
N SER A 560 1.24 17.24 17.14
CA SER A 560 1.73 15.94 16.68
C SER A 560 3.26 15.88 16.77
N GLN A 561 3.76 14.69 17.14
CA GLN A 561 5.21 14.41 17.16
C GLN A 561 5.75 13.94 15.81
N LEU A 562 4.91 13.90 14.77
CA LEU A 562 5.33 13.58 13.40
C LEU A 562 6.25 14.66 12.81
N VAL A 563 7.15 14.22 11.92
CA VAL A 563 7.99 15.11 11.12
C VAL A 563 7.13 15.72 9.99
N PRO A 564 7.15 17.04 9.76
CA PRO A 564 6.35 17.65 8.69
C PRO A 564 6.78 17.33 7.25
N GLU A 565 6.14 16.32 6.69
CA GLU A 565 6.27 15.84 5.30
C GLU A 565 5.40 16.61 4.29
N TYR A 566 4.36 17.28 4.77
CA TYR A 566 3.31 17.97 4.00
C TYR A 566 3.24 19.45 4.35
N THR A 567 2.59 20.25 3.50
CA THR A 567 2.70 21.71 3.57
C THR A 567 1.75 22.30 4.63
N VAL A 568 2.30 22.97 5.65
CA VAL A 568 1.49 23.90 6.48
C VAL A 568 1.21 25.17 5.68
N PHE A 569 -0.06 25.49 5.45
CA PHE A 569 -0.49 26.60 4.58
C PHE A 569 -1.38 27.65 5.26
N GLY A 570 -1.65 27.49 6.56
CA GLY A 570 -2.45 28.43 7.35
C GLY A 570 -2.78 27.90 8.74
N THR A 571 -3.64 28.63 9.46
CA THR A 571 -4.12 28.27 10.80
C THR A 571 -5.64 28.37 10.96
N ILE A 572 -6.14 27.75 12.03
CA ILE A 572 -7.54 27.70 12.44
C ILE A 572 -7.78 28.77 13.52
N SER A 573 -8.98 29.35 13.57
CA SER A 573 -9.38 30.22 14.68
C SER A 573 -9.60 29.43 15.98
N GLU A 574 -9.53 30.12 17.13
CA GLU A 574 -9.93 29.53 18.41
C GLU A 574 -11.39 29.05 18.41
N GLU A 575 -12.27 29.71 17.65
CA GLU A 575 -13.68 29.33 17.51
C GLU A 575 -13.81 28.03 16.70
N GLY A 576 -13.11 27.92 15.56
CA GLY A 576 -13.06 26.70 14.76
C GLY A 576 -12.46 25.52 15.53
N LEU A 577 -11.42 25.77 16.33
CA LEU A 577 -10.85 24.76 17.23
C LEU A 577 -11.84 24.33 18.33
N LYS A 578 -12.52 25.26 19.00
CA LYS A 578 -13.54 24.92 20.03
C LYS A 578 -14.71 24.12 19.43
N PHE A 579 -15.06 24.38 18.17
CA PHE A 579 -16.03 23.56 17.45
C PHE A 579 -15.48 22.16 17.14
N ILE A 580 -14.27 22.02 16.62
CA ILE A 580 -13.64 20.70 16.40
C ILE A 580 -13.55 19.92 17.71
N ASP A 581 -13.09 20.54 18.81
CA ASP A 581 -13.01 19.93 20.15
C ASP A 581 -14.34 19.35 20.61
N SER A 582 -15.46 20.02 20.29
CA SER A 582 -16.81 19.60 20.70
C SER A 582 -17.29 18.31 20.02
N LEU A 583 -16.57 17.84 18.99
CA LEU A 583 -16.81 16.60 18.25
C LEU A 583 -15.82 15.48 18.61
N ILE A 584 -14.80 15.78 19.42
CA ILE A 584 -13.80 14.81 19.90
C ILE A 584 -14.34 14.13 21.18
N PRO A 585 -14.59 12.80 21.17
CA PRO A 585 -15.03 12.10 22.38
C PRO A 585 -13.91 12.02 23.45
N PRO A 586 -14.25 11.94 24.74
CA PRO A 586 -13.27 11.71 25.80
C PRO A 586 -12.54 10.37 25.57
N GLY A 587 -11.20 10.42 25.47
CA GLY A 587 -10.39 9.24 25.18
C GLY A 587 -10.35 8.82 23.71
N TYR A 588 -10.67 9.72 22.78
CA TYR A 588 -10.58 9.53 21.33
C TYR A 588 -9.29 8.81 20.89
N ASP A 589 -9.48 7.71 20.18
CA ASP A 589 -8.46 6.78 19.68
C ASP A 589 -8.13 6.97 18.19
N GLY A 590 -8.89 7.84 17.51
CA GLY A 590 -8.86 8.04 16.06
C GLY A 590 -10.22 7.84 15.39
N GLN A 591 -11.25 7.33 16.09
CA GLN A 591 -12.61 7.15 15.54
C GLN A 591 -13.66 7.99 16.28
N SER A 592 -14.60 8.59 15.53
CA SER A 592 -15.73 9.33 16.10
C SER A 592 -16.86 9.45 15.07
N ASP A 593 -18.00 8.80 15.34
CA ASP A 593 -19.24 8.94 14.55
C ASP A 593 -19.64 10.41 14.36
N GLN A 594 -19.31 11.28 15.33
CA GLN A 594 -19.63 12.71 15.28
C GLN A 594 -18.74 13.43 14.25
N LEU A 595 -17.43 13.15 14.23
CA LEU A 595 -16.52 13.69 13.22
C LEU A 595 -16.82 13.16 11.82
N ASP A 596 -17.07 11.85 11.70
CA ASP A 596 -17.34 11.18 10.42
C ASP A 596 -18.72 11.55 9.84
N SER A 597 -19.59 12.16 10.66
CA SER A 597 -20.84 12.81 10.24
C SER A 597 -20.66 14.23 9.68
N VAL A 598 -19.50 14.87 9.89
CA VAL A 598 -19.23 16.23 9.39
C VAL A 598 -19.05 16.21 7.87
N ILE A 599 -19.91 16.97 7.21
CA ILE A 599 -19.87 17.24 5.77
C ILE A 599 -19.69 18.75 5.58
N PHE A 600 -18.68 19.14 4.82
CA PHE A 600 -18.51 20.54 4.43
C PHE A 600 -19.59 20.92 3.41
N THR A 601 -20.33 21.99 3.67
CA THR A 601 -21.35 22.52 2.75
C THR A 601 -20.73 23.48 1.73
N SER A 602 -19.80 24.33 2.18
CA SER A 602 -18.90 25.11 1.32
C SER A 602 -17.59 25.47 2.03
N VAL A 603 -16.61 25.93 1.26
CA VAL A 603 -15.40 26.62 1.76
C VAL A 603 -15.37 28.01 1.12
N ASP A 604 -15.83 29.01 1.87
CA ASP A 604 -16.00 30.37 1.39
C ASP A 604 -14.69 31.14 1.53
N ILE A 605 -14.18 31.72 0.45
CA ILE A 605 -12.98 32.57 0.48
C ILE A 605 -13.38 34.04 0.62
N GLN A 606 -12.78 34.73 1.57
CA GLN A 606 -12.90 36.18 1.79
C GLN A 606 -11.63 36.85 1.23
N ASP A 607 -11.77 37.52 0.09
CA ASP A 607 -10.71 38.28 -0.61
C ASP A 607 -10.48 39.67 0.02
#